data_AF-G6C4J1-F1
#
_entry.id   AF-G6C4J1-F1
#
_cell.length_a   1.000
_cell.length_b   1.000
_cell.length_c   1.000
_cell.angle_alpha   90.00
_cell.angle_beta   90.00
_cell.angle_gamma   90.00
#
_symmetry.space_group_name_H-M   'P 1'
#
loop_
_entity.id
_entity.type
_entity.pdbx_description
1 polymer ?
#
loop_
_entity_poly.entity_id
_entity_poly.type
_entity_poly.pdbx_seq_one_letter_code
_entity_poly.pdbx_strand_id
1 'polypeptide(L)'
;KQKDALHRYQFLQKFLKESKKFGAQRRASEAKAVDISLENLSRNMGYSDVTRLIWNMETALINEMKEYFTPKKLDDVDVYIKIDDLGQSEIIYEKAGKELKSLPTKLKKEKYIEAIKEVHKNLKEQYRRSRKMLEEAMEDGTEFYGYEIENLMTNPVIAPILKSLIFKMGNNLGYYVDKKLKSVKKKAVAIKDDSLLKIAHCFDLFESGDWSS
;
A
#
# COMPACT_ATOMS: atom_id res chain seq x y z
N LYS A 1 -2.59 -10.27 20.20
CA LYS A 1 -3.53 -9.22 19.71
C LYS A 1 -3.23 -8.82 18.27
N GLN A 2 -2.05 -8.29 17.94
CA GLN A 2 -1.74 -7.84 16.56
C GLN A 2 -1.84 -8.92 15.48
N LYS A 3 -1.29 -10.13 15.73
CA LYS A 3 -1.44 -11.27 14.77
C LYS A 3 -2.90 -11.66 14.52
N ASP A 4 -3.74 -11.66 15.57
CA ASP A 4 -5.17 -11.94 15.45
C ASP A 4 -5.88 -10.85 14.64
N ALA A 5 -5.56 -9.58 14.87
CA ALA A 5 -6.10 -8.48 14.09
C ALA A 5 -5.71 -8.56 12.61
N LEU A 6 -4.47 -8.95 12.32
CA LEU A 6 -3.99 -9.14 10.95
C LEU A 6 -4.75 -10.27 10.24
N HIS A 7 -4.95 -11.41 10.91
CA HIS A 7 -5.76 -12.51 10.37
C HIS A 7 -7.21 -12.10 10.12
N ARG A 8 -7.85 -11.38 11.06
CA ARG A 8 -9.22 -10.87 10.88
C ARG A 8 -9.30 -9.89 9.71
N TYR A 9 -8.33 -9.00 9.60
CA TYR A 9 -8.23 -8.06 8.49
C TYR A 9 -8.11 -8.81 7.15
N GLN A 10 -7.20 -9.76 7.02
CA GLN A 10 -7.05 -10.60 5.82
C GLN A 10 -8.35 -11.32 5.47
N PHE A 11 -9.03 -11.90 6.47
CA PHE A 11 -10.32 -12.55 6.28
C PHE A 11 -11.37 -11.60 5.71
N LEU A 12 -11.50 -10.40 6.28
CA LEU A 12 -12.45 -9.38 5.82
C LEU A 12 -12.14 -8.93 4.38
N GLN A 13 -10.87 -8.73 4.04
CA GLN A 13 -10.46 -8.39 2.68
C GLN A 13 -10.77 -9.50 1.68
N LYS A 14 -10.52 -10.76 2.06
CA LYS A 14 -10.86 -11.92 1.24
C LYS A 14 -12.37 -12.04 1.04
N PHE A 15 -13.15 -11.87 2.10
CA PHE A 15 -14.61 -11.88 2.05
C PHE A 15 -15.16 -10.80 1.11
N LEU A 16 -14.68 -9.56 1.25
CA LEU A 16 -15.07 -8.43 0.39
C LEU A 16 -14.76 -8.69 -1.09
N LYS A 17 -13.61 -9.30 -1.37
CA LYS A 17 -13.22 -9.67 -2.73
C LYS A 17 -14.12 -10.75 -3.33
N GLU A 18 -14.40 -11.80 -2.55
CA GLU A 18 -15.27 -12.89 -2.99
C GLU A 18 -16.71 -12.43 -3.23
N SER A 19 -17.15 -11.36 -2.53
CA SER A 19 -18.45 -10.73 -2.73
C SER A 19 -18.72 -10.33 -4.20
N LYS A 20 -17.66 -9.99 -4.96
CA LYS A 20 -17.76 -9.52 -6.35
C LYS A 20 -18.47 -10.51 -7.30
N LYS A 21 -18.58 -11.79 -6.93
CA LYS A 21 -19.30 -12.82 -7.70
C LYS A 21 -20.82 -12.74 -7.57
N PHE A 22 -21.36 -11.92 -6.66
CA PHE A 22 -22.78 -11.82 -6.39
C PHE A 22 -23.44 -10.58 -7.03
N GLY A 23 -24.78 -10.56 -7.04
CA GLY A 23 -25.58 -9.43 -7.52
C GLY A 23 -25.36 -8.14 -6.72
N ALA A 24 -25.74 -6.99 -7.29
CA ALA A 24 -25.46 -5.66 -6.73
C ALA A 24 -25.96 -5.47 -5.29
N GLN A 25 -27.18 -5.94 -4.98
CA GLN A 25 -27.75 -5.83 -3.64
C GLN A 25 -26.94 -6.60 -2.58
N ARG A 26 -26.56 -7.84 -2.90
CA ARG A 26 -25.74 -8.67 -2.00
C ARG A 26 -24.34 -8.08 -1.83
N ARG A 27 -23.73 -7.58 -2.91
CA ARG A 27 -22.43 -6.90 -2.86
C ARG A 27 -22.44 -5.69 -1.93
N ALA A 28 -23.46 -4.84 -2.03
CA ALA A 28 -23.60 -3.67 -1.17
C ALA A 28 -23.77 -4.07 0.31
N SER A 29 -24.60 -5.08 0.58
CA SER A 29 -24.82 -5.59 1.94
C SER A 29 -23.54 -6.18 2.56
N GLU A 30 -22.82 -7.02 1.81
CA GLU A 30 -21.56 -7.63 2.27
C GLU A 30 -20.46 -6.59 2.46
N ALA A 31 -20.36 -5.58 1.57
CA ALA A 31 -19.44 -4.45 1.74
C ALA A 31 -19.74 -3.69 3.04
N LYS A 32 -21.02 -3.36 3.29
CA LYS A 32 -21.41 -2.66 4.51
C LYS A 32 -21.09 -3.45 5.78
N ALA A 33 -21.26 -4.77 5.74
CA ALA A 33 -20.89 -5.65 6.85
C ALA A 33 -19.37 -5.65 7.11
N VAL A 34 -18.56 -5.62 6.06
CA VAL A 34 -17.10 -5.50 6.16
C VAL A 34 -16.71 -4.15 6.76
N ASP A 35 -17.30 -3.05 6.31
CA ASP A 35 -17.01 -1.71 6.82
C ASP A 35 -17.27 -1.63 8.34
N ILE A 36 -18.44 -2.09 8.79
CA ILE A 36 -18.78 -2.14 10.23
C ILE A 36 -17.80 -3.04 10.99
N SER A 37 -17.38 -4.15 10.39
CA SER A 37 -16.42 -5.07 11.02
C SER A 37 -15.03 -4.44 11.16
N LEU A 38 -14.59 -3.66 10.16
CA LEU A 38 -13.33 -2.92 10.20
C LEU A 38 -13.38 -1.79 11.23
N GLU A 39 -14.48 -1.05 11.35
CA GLU A 39 -14.69 -0.06 12.41
C GLU A 39 -14.55 -0.67 13.80
N ASN A 40 -15.20 -1.81 14.03
CA ASN A 40 -15.11 -2.52 15.31
C ASN A 40 -13.70 -3.06 15.56
N LEU A 41 -13.05 -3.61 14.54
CA LEU A 41 -11.66 -4.07 14.65
C LEU A 41 -10.72 -2.91 15.00
N SER A 42 -10.94 -1.73 14.40
CA SER A 42 -10.16 -0.52 14.64
C SER A 42 -10.26 -0.08 16.10
N ARG A 43 -11.49 0.07 16.59
CA ARG A 43 -11.76 0.46 17.99
C ARG A 43 -11.16 -0.54 18.98
N ASN A 44 -11.32 -1.84 18.73
CA ASN A 44 -10.78 -2.90 19.57
C ASN A 44 -9.25 -2.91 19.63
N MET A 45 -8.59 -2.44 18.57
CA MET A 45 -7.14 -2.32 18.48
C MET A 45 -6.62 -0.98 18.99
N GLY A 46 -7.50 -0.03 19.34
CA GLY A 46 -7.14 1.28 19.85
C GLY A 46 -6.71 2.28 18.77
N TYR A 47 -7.01 2.01 17.49
CA TYR A 47 -6.81 2.99 16.43
C TYR A 47 -7.93 4.04 16.47
N SER A 48 -7.58 5.30 16.20
CA SER A 48 -8.54 6.40 16.15
C SER A 48 -9.58 6.23 15.04
N ASP A 49 -9.22 5.57 13.94
CA ASP A 49 -10.06 5.34 12.78
C ASP A 49 -9.61 4.13 11.96
N VAL A 50 -10.50 3.71 11.07
CA VAL A 50 -10.32 2.55 10.18
C VAL A 50 -9.14 2.74 9.23
N THR A 51 -8.89 3.96 8.76
CA THR A 51 -7.78 4.26 7.84
C THR A 51 -6.45 3.87 8.48
N ARG A 52 -6.21 4.29 9.72
CA ARG A 52 -5.00 3.94 10.48
C ARG A 52 -4.89 2.45 10.76
N LEU A 53 -6.01 1.77 11.04
CA LEU A 53 -6.01 0.30 11.12
C LEU A 53 -5.52 -0.31 9.80
N ILE A 54 -6.16 0.03 8.68
CA ILE A 54 -5.86 -0.54 7.36
C ILE A 54 -4.37 -0.36 7.04
N TRP A 55 -3.81 0.82 7.29
CA TRP A 55 -2.40 1.15 7.01
C TRP A 55 -1.42 0.28 7.78
N ASN A 56 -1.68 0.14 9.07
CA ASN A 56 -0.86 -0.68 9.94
C ASN A 56 -0.97 -2.16 9.54
N MET A 57 -2.15 -2.62 9.14
CA MET A 57 -2.33 -3.99 8.66
C MET A 57 -1.62 -4.21 7.31
N GLU A 58 -1.77 -3.31 6.34
CA GLU A 58 -1.09 -3.41 5.04
C GLU A 58 0.44 -3.42 5.19
N THR A 59 0.98 -2.59 6.08
CA THR A 59 2.42 -2.58 6.40
C THR A 59 2.85 -3.86 7.12
N ALA A 60 2.02 -4.40 8.01
CA ALA A 60 2.30 -5.67 8.67
C ALA A 60 2.29 -6.86 7.69
N LEU A 61 1.39 -6.87 6.70
CA LEU A 61 1.31 -7.91 5.67
C LEU A 61 2.60 -8.04 4.85
N ILE A 62 3.26 -6.93 4.57
CA ILE A 62 4.54 -6.93 3.86
C ILE A 62 5.58 -7.76 4.61
N ASN A 63 5.59 -7.71 5.95
CA ASN A 63 6.55 -8.47 6.74
C ASN A 63 6.37 -9.99 6.57
N GLU A 64 5.14 -10.46 6.33
CA GLU A 64 4.85 -11.87 6.05
C GLU A 64 5.31 -12.31 4.65
N MET A 65 5.51 -11.35 3.73
CA MET A 65 5.86 -11.60 2.33
C MET A 65 7.34 -11.33 2.01
N LYS A 66 8.12 -10.86 2.98
CA LYS A 66 9.53 -10.45 2.79
C LYS A 66 10.41 -11.52 2.13
N GLU A 67 10.19 -12.80 2.46
CA GLU A 67 10.97 -13.91 1.90
C GLU A 67 10.81 -14.07 0.38
N TYR A 68 9.72 -13.55 -0.20
CA TYR A 68 9.47 -13.64 -1.64
C TYR A 68 10.15 -12.52 -2.43
N PHE A 69 10.67 -11.48 -1.76
CA PHE A 69 11.45 -10.42 -2.41
C PHE A 69 12.92 -10.80 -2.61
N THR A 70 13.37 -11.86 -1.96
CA THR A 70 14.72 -12.40 -2.12
C THR A 70 14.74 -13.53 -3.16
N PRO A 71 15.73 -13.55 -4.07
CA PRO A 71 15.93 -14.65 -5.02
C PRO A 71 15.94 -16.02 -4.33
N LYS A 72 15.00 -16.89 -4.71
CA LYS A 72 15.01 -18.30 -4.35
C LYS A 72 15.37 -19.15 -5.55
N LYS A 73 16.45 -19.90 -5.43
CA LYS A 73 16.90 -20.82 -6.47
C LYS A 73 16.02 -22.08 -6.53
N LEU A 74 15.43 -22.33 -7.69
CA LEU A 74 14.73 -23.56 -8.05
C LEU A 74 15.44 -24.16 -9.26
N ASP A 75 16.19 -25.25 -9.04
CA ASP A 75 17.09 -25.82 -10.04
C ASP A 75 18.14 -24.79 -10.51
N ASP A 76 18.06 -24.33 -11.76
CA ASP A 76 18.94 -23.34 -12.37
C ASP A 76 18.28 -21.97 -12.56
N VAL A 77 17.12 -21.74 -11.94
CA VAL A 77 16.33 -20.51 -12.07
C VAL A 77 16.12 -19.88 -10.70
N ASP A 78 16.51 -18.62 -10.57
CA ASP A 78 16.16 -17.77 -9.42
C ASP A 78 14.76 -17.18 -9.61
N VAL A 79 13.93 -17.30 -8.57
CA VAL A 79 12.54 -16.87 -8.60
C VAL A 79 12.28 -15.92 -7.42
N TYR A 80 11.76 -14.73 -7.71
CA TYR A 80 11.46 -13.71 -6.70
C TYR A 80 10.40 -12.72 -7.20
N ILE A 81 9.90 -11.87 -6.31
CA ILE A 81 9.03 -10.75 -6.63
C ILE A 81 9.84 -9.46 -6.59
N LYS A 82 9.70 -8.66 -7.66
CA LYS A 82 10.18 -7.28 -7.71
C LYS A 82 8.99 -6.34 -7.62
N ILE A 83 9.16 -5.22 -6.92
CA ILE A 83 8.22 -4.10 -6.93
C ILE A 83 8.88 -2.95 -7.70
N ASP A 84 8.16 -2.37 -8.64
CA ASP A 84 8.66 -1.27 -9.47
C ASP A 84 8.53 0.09 -8.77
N ASP A 85 9.03 1.14 -9.43
CA ASP A 85 9.01 2.52 -8.92
C ASP A 85 7.59 3.13 -8.88
N LEU A 86 6.57 2.39 -9.30
CA LEU A 86 5.16 2.75 -9.20
C LEU A 86 4.42 1.91 -8.14
N GLY A 87 5.10 0.97 -7.47
CA GLY A 87 4.51 0.09 -6.45
C GLY A 87 3.85 -1.16 -7.02
N GLN A 88 3.98 -1.43 -8.32
CA GLN A 88 3.43 -2.64 -8.94
C GLN A 88 4.40 -3.81 -8.79
N SER A 89 3.84 -4.99 -8.49
CA SER A 89 4.62 -6.21 -8.32
C SER A 89 4.70 -7.04 -9.61
N GLU A 90 5.85 -7.67 -9.84
CA GLU A 90 6.11 -8.64 -10.90
C GLU A 90 6.89 -9.84 -10.36
N ILE A 91 6.59 -11.04 -10.89
CA ILE A 91 7.38 -12.24 -10.58
C ILE A 91 8.51 -12.32 -11.60
N ILE A 92 9.74 -12.30 -11.10
CA ILE A 92 10.95 -12.40 -11.90
C ILE A 92 11.42 -13.85 -11.89
N TYR A 93 11.79 -14.32 -13.08
CA TYR A 93 12.46 -15.60 -13.30
C TYR A 93 13.80 -15.31 -13.94
N GLU A 94 14.90 -15.62 -13.27
CA GLU A 94 16.24 -15.30 -13.74
C GLU A 94 17.07 -16.56 -13.88
N LYS A 95 17.81 -16.71 -14.98
CA LYS A 95 18.75 -17.82 -15.19
C LYS A 95 20.08 -17.26 -15.66
N ALA A 96 21.13 -17.53 -14.89
CA ALA A 96 22.49 -17.06 -15.17
C ALA A 96 22.58 -15.54 -15.45
N GLY A 97 21.91 -14.73 -14.63
CA GLY A 97 21.92 -13.27 -14.75
C GLY A 97 20.99 -12.70 -15.84
N LYS A 98 20.17 -13.53 -16.49
CA LYS A 98 19.23 -13.11 -17.54
C LYS A 98 17.80 -13.41 -17.14
N GLU A 99 16.95 -12.39 -17.21
CA GLU A 99 15.52 -12.52 -17.00
C GLU A 99 14.87 -13.34 -18.12
N LEU A 100 14.02 -14.29 -17.73
CA LEU A 100 13.25 -15.15 -18.60
C LEU A 100 11.87 -14.56 -18.83
N LYS A 101 11.40 -14.58 -20.09
CA LYS A 101 10.05 -14.15 -20.45
C LYS A 101 8.92 -14.97 -19.80
N SER A 102 9.22 -16.17 -19.31
CA SER A 102 8.22 -17.07 -18.75
C SER A 102 8.84 -18.12 -17.85
N LEU A 103 8.02 -18.64 -16.93
CA LEU A 103 8.35 -19.77 -16.08
C LEU A 103 8.64 -21.04 -16.91
N PRO A 104 9.81 -21.68 -16.73
CA PRO A 104 10.10 -22.97 -17.35
C PRO A 104 9.10 -24.06 -16.99
N THR A 105 8.68 -24.88 -17.97
CA THR A 105 7.63 -25.90 -17.82
C THR A 105 7.91 -26.89 -16.69
N LYS A 106 9.18 -27.26 -16.48
CA LYS A 106 9.62 -28.17 -15.40
C LYS A 106 9.26 -27.66 -14.00
N LEU A 107 9.25 -26.34 -13.80
CA LEU A 107 8.98 -25.71 -12.50
C LEU A 107 7.49 -25.45 -12.26
N LYS A 108 6.61 -25.65 -13.25
CA LYS A 108 5.17 -25.32 -13.13
C LYS A 108 4.46 -26.03 -11.97
N LYS A 109 4.91 -27.22 -11.60
CA LYS A 109 4.32 -28.05 -10.53
C LYS A 109 4.98 -27.86 -9.16
N GLU A 110 6.00 -27.00 -9.07
CA GLU A 110 6.66 -26.72 -7.80
C GLU A 110 5.71 -25.99 -6.85
N LYS A 111 5.59 -26.50 -5.62
CA LYS A 111 4.72 -25.88 -4.59
C LYS A 111 5.09 -24.42 -4.33
N TYR A 112 6.38 -24.09 -4.42
CA TYR A 112 6.84 -22.72 -4.25
C TYR A 112 6.31 -21.77 -5.34
N ILE A 113 6.15 -22.26 -6.57
CA ILE A 113 5.58 -21.45 -7.67
C ILE A 113 4.11 -21.12 -7.41
N GLU A 114 3.35 -22.04 -6.82
CA GLU A 114 1.97 -21.78 -6.43
C GLU A 114 1.91 -20.72 -5.31
N ALA A 115 2.76 -20.86 -4.28
CA ALA A 115 2.84 -19.93 -3.18
C ALA A 115 3.20 -18.50 -3.63
N ILE A 116 4.27 -18.34 -4.43
CA ILE A 116 4.70 -17.01 -4.90
C ILE A 116 3.66 -16.34 -5.81
N LYS A 117 2.88 -17.12 -6.57
CA LYS A 117 1.78 -16.58 -7.38
C LYS A 117 0.64 -16.03 -6.51
N GLU A 118 0.31 -16.70 -5.41
CA GLU A 118 -0.70 -16.18 -4.49
C GLU A 118 -0.20 -14.92 -3.77
N VAL A 119 1.08 -14.88 -3.38
CA VAL A 119 1.71 -13.67 -2.82
C VAL A 119 1.69 -12.52 -3.82
N HIS A 120 2.06 -12.77 -5.08
CA HIS A 120 2.01 -11.77 -6.15
C HIS A 120 0.62 -11.17 -6.35
N LYS A 121 -0.40 -12.02 -6.35
CA LYS A 121 -1.80 -11.61 -6.44
C LYS A 121 -2.23 -10.78 -5.22
N ASN A 122 -1.81 -11.15 -4.01
CA ASN A 122 -2.08 -10.38 -2.80
C ASN A 122 -1.43 -8.98 -2.85
N LEU A 123 -0.19 -8.87 -3.35
CA LEU A 123 0.49 -7.58 -3.55
C LEU A 123 -0.23 -6.70 -4.57
N LYS A 124 -0.73 -7.27 -5.68
CA LYS A 124 -1.56 -6.53 -6.65
C LYS A 124 -2.85 -5.99 -6.04
N GLU A 125 -3.43 -6.74 -5.11
CA GLU A 125 -4.65 -6.31 -4.41
C GLU A 125 -4.37 -5.26 -3.36
N GLN A 126 -3.26 -5.41 -2.63
CA GLN A 126 -2.75 -4.38 -1.73
C GLN A 126 -2.52 -3.07 -2.50
N TYR A 127 -1.81 -3.09 -3.64
CA TYR A 127 -1.61 -1.91 -4.49
C TYR A 127 -2.94 -1.20 -4.82
N ARG A 128 -3.94 -1.96 -5.26
CA ARG A 128 -5.27 -1.41 -5.59
C ARG A 128 -5.97 -0.78 -4.39
N ARG A 129 -5.93 -1.44 -3.22
CA ARG A 129 -6.54 -0.92 -1.99
C ARG A 129 -5.82 0.31 -1.50
N SER A 130 -4.49 0.27 -1.45
CA SER A 130 -3.66 1.37 -1.01
C SER A 130 -3.84 2.60 -1.88
N ARG A 131 -3.89 2.44 -3.21
CA ARG A 131 -4.18 3.53 -4.12
C ARG A 131 -5.55 4.15 -3.83
N LYS A 132 -6.62 3.35 -3.79
CA LYS A 132 -7.98 3.84 -3.53
C LYS A 132 -8.06 4.61 -2.21
N MET A 133 -7.44 4.07 -1.18
CA MET A 133 -7.43 4.65 0.15
C MET A 133 -6.64 5.97 0.23
N LEU A 134 -5.56 6.12 -0.55
CA LEU A 134 -4.85 7.40 -0.68
C LEU A 134 -5.66 8.43 -1.49
N GLU A 135 -6.42 7.98 -2.48
CA GLU A 135 -7.39 8.82 -3.22
C GLU A 135 -8.49 9.34 -2.28
N GLU A 136 -9.14 8.45 -1.52
CA GLU A 136 -10.15 8.80 -0.51
C GLU A 136 -9.58 9.74 0.57
N ALA A 137 -8.37 9.47 1.06
CA ALA A 137 -7.69 10.33 2.01
C ALA A 137 -7.47 11.77 1.49
N MET A 138 -7.15 11.91 0.20
CA MET A 138 -7.00 13.21 -0.44
C MET A 138 -8.35 13.93 -0.56
N GLU A 139 -9.41 13.21 -0.96
CA GLU A 139 -10.77 13.75 -1.10
C GLU A 139 -11.33 14.22 0.24
N ASP A 140 -11.18 13.40 1.29
CA ASP A 140 -11.66 13.70 2.64
C ASP A 140 -10.78 14.71 3.39
N GLY A 141 -9.59 15.04 2.84
CA GLY A 141 -8.62 15.91 3.50
C GLY A 141 -8.08 15.31 4.80
N THR A 142 -7.94 13.99 4.85
CA THR A 142 -7.48 13.27 6.05
C THR A 142 -6.08 13.72 6.45
N GLU A 143 -5.91 14.04 7.74
CA GLU A 143 -4.62 14.43 8.31
C GLU A 143 -3.86 13.22 8.89
N PHE A 144 -2.55 13.25 8.66
CA PHE A 144 -1.59 12.23 9.03
C PHE A 144 -0.49 12.85 9.86
N TYR A 145 -0.07 12.15 10.91
CA TYR A 145 1.13 12.51 11.63
C TYR A 145 2.38 12.13 10.81
N GLY A 146 3.47 12.87 10.99
CA GLY A 146 4.74 12.60 10.31
C GLY A 146 5.26 11.17 10.54
N TYR A 147 5.07 10.62 11.74
CA TYR A 147 5.44 9.23 12.04
C TYR A 147 4.60 8.21 11.24
N GLU A 148 3.36 8.54 10.89
CA GLU A 148 2.48 7.66 10.11
C GLU A 148 2.94 7.58 8.67
N ILE A 149 3.31 8.73 8.09
CA ILE A 149 3.91 8.79 6.75
C ILE A 149 5.22 8.01 6.73
N GLU A 150 6.09 8.18 7.74
CA GLU A 150 7.34 7.43 7.83
C GLU A 150 7.10 5.92 7.90
N ASN A 151 6.15 5.48 8.72
CA ASN A 151 5.79 4.07 8.81
C ASN A 151 5.27 3.52 7.47
N LEU A 152 4.41 4.26 6.78
CA LEU A 152 3.93 3.86 5.45
C LEU A 152 5.05 3.80 4.40
N MET A 153 6.06 4.66 4.49
CA MET A 153 7.22 4.66 3.60
C MET A 153 8.09 3.41 3.75
N THR A 154 7.88 2.59 4.79
CA THR A 154 8.53 1.27 4.92
C THR A 154 7.86 0.19 4.07
N ASN A 155 6.64 0.42 3.60
CA ASN A 155 5.90 -0.52 2.76
C ASN A 155 6.32 -0.33 1.29
N PRO A 156 6.93 -1.33 0.63
CA PRO A 156 7.46 -1.20 -0.72
C PRO A 156 6.38 -1.04 -1.79
N VAL A 157 5.12 -1.39 -1.52
CA VAL A 157 3.99 -1.18 -2.43
C VAL A 157 3.43 0.24 -2.28
N ILE A 158 3.38 0.77 -1.05
CA ILE A 158 2.76 2.08 -0.76
C ILE A 158 3.75 3.23 -0.94
N ALA A 159 5.01 3.05 -0.53
CA ALA A 159 6.03 4.08 -0.57
C ALA A 159 6.23 4.69 -1.98
N PRO A 160 6.26 3.92 -3.08
CA PRO A 160 6.35 4.48 -4.42
C PRO A 160 5.17 5.40 -4.76
N ILE A 161 3.95 5.02 -4.36
CA ILE A 161 2.75 5.84 -4.55
C ILE A 161 2.91 7.14 -3.76
N LEU A 162 3.24 7.07 -2.46
CA LEU A 162 3.41 8.25 -1.60
C LEU A 162 4.48 9.21 -2.12
N LYS A 163 5.59 8.70 -2.65
CA LYS A 163 6.67 9.51 -3.24
C LYS A 163 6.20 10.34 -4.44
N SER A 164 5.17 9.88 -5.15
CA SER A 164 4.58 10.60 -6.28
C SER A 164 3.55 11.66 -5.87
N LEU A 165 3.13 11.68 -4.60
CA LEU A 165 2.11 12.59 -4.09
C LEU A 165 2.72 13.88 -3.52
N ILE A 166 1.95 14.96 -3.61
CA ILE A 166 2.24 16.23 -2.96
C ILE A 166 1.50 16.26 -1.62
N PHE A 167 2.20 16.63 -0.56
CA PHE A 167 1.62 16.84 0.77
C PHE A 167 1.53 18.32 1.09
N LYS A 168 0.51 18.67 1.89
CA LYS A 168 0.34 19.98 2.51
C LYS A 168 0.61 19.88 4.00
N MET A 169 1.43 20.79 4.51
CA MET A 169 1.73 20.97 5.94
C MET A 169 1.66 22.47 6.27
N GLY A 170 0.53 22.90 6.84
CA GLY A 170 0.20 24.33 6.94
C GLY A 170 0.18 24.99 5.56
N ASN A 171 1.03 26.01 5.37
CA ASN A 171 1.18 26.73 4.09
C ASN A 171 2.26 26.14 3.16
N ASN A 172 2.89 25.03 3.57
CA ASN A 172 3.95 24.39 2.79
C ASN A 172 3.38 23.25 1.96
N LEU A 173 3.80 23.18 0.70
CA LEU A 173 3.46 22.12 -0.25
C LEU A 173 4.74 21.52 -0.80
N GLY A 174 4.77 20.20 -0.94
CA GLY A 174 5.91 19.53 -1.56
C GLY A 174 5.82 18.01 -1.54
N TYR A 175 6.84 17.39 -2.11
CA TYR A 175 7.02 15.94 -2.06
C TYR A 175 7.65 15.54 -0.73
N TYR A 176 7.26 14.38 -0.21
CA TYR A 176 7.94 13.78 0.93
C TYR A 176 9.29 13.19 0.49
N VAL A 177 10.39 13.71 1.03
CA VAL A 177 11.75 13.23 0.78
C VAL A 177 12.54 13.27 2.10
N ASP A 178 12.95 12.12 2.62
CA ASP A 178 13.81 11.98 3.80
C ASP A 178 13.36 12.83 5.01
N LYS A 179 12.10 12.65 5.45
CA LYS A 179 11.45 13.45 6.51
C LYS A 179 11.45 14.95 6.26
N LYS A 180 11.50 15.37 4.99
CA LYS A 180 11.37 16.77 4.60
C LYS A 180 10.31 16.90 3.53
N LEU A 181 9.59 18.01 3.60
CA LEU A 181 8.68 18.44 2.56
C LEU A 181 9.47 19.28 1.57
N LYS A 182 9.77 18.71 0.40
CA LYS A 182 10.55 19.35 -0.65
C LYS A 182 9.62 20.01 -1.67
N SER A 183 9.59 21.34 -1.62
CA SER A 183 8.91 22.17 -2.62
C SER A 183 9.78 22.35 -3.87
N VAL A 184 9.15 22.70 -5.00
CA VAL A 184 9.85 23.06 -6.24
C VAL A 184 10.52 24.43 -6.14
N LYS A 185 9.87 25.40 -5.47
CA LYS A 185 10.35 26.80 -5.39
C LYS A 185 10.88 27.20 -4.01
N LYS A 186 10.34 26.59 -2.95
CA LYS A 186 10.64 26.96 -1.55
C LYS A 186 11.72 26.04 -0.96
N LYS A 187 12.36 26.50 0.10
CA LYS A 187 13.28 25.67 0.89
C LYS A 187 12.54 24.46 1.47
N ALA A 188 13.23 23.33 1.56
CA ALA A 188 12.67 22.13 2.17
C ALA A 188 12.37 22.37 3.66
N VAL A 189 11.21 21.91 4.12
CA VAL A 189 10.77 22.06 5.52
C VAL A 189 10.85 20.69 6.21
N ALA A 190 11.40 20.64 7.42
CA ALA A 190 11.48 19.40 8.18
C ALA A 190 10.08 18.95 8.65
N ILE A 191 9.84 17.65 8.55
CA ILE A 191 8.64 16.98 9.04
C ILE A 191 9.01 16.34 10.38
N LYS A 192 8.35 16.77 11.46
CA LYS A 192 8.46 16.14 12.78
C LYS A 192 7.42 15.03 12.91
N ASP A 193 7.61 14.16 13.88
CA ASP A 193 6.69 13.05 14.15
C ASP A 193 5.26 13.53 14.41
N ASP A 194 5.10 14.65 15.11
CA ASP A 194 3.83 15.30 15.45
C ASP A 194 3.32 16.28 14.39
N SER A 195 4.03 16.45 13.27
CA SER A 195 3.57 17.31 12.19
C SER A 195 2.35 16.71 11.51
N LEU A 196 1.33 17.54 11.28
CA LEU A 196 0.13 17.15 10.55
C LEU A 196 0.31 17.43 9.06
N LEU A 197 0.14 16.39 8.24
CA LEU A 197 0.20 16.44 6.80
C LEU A 197 -1.09 15.89 6.21
N LYS A 198 -1.57 16.49 5.13
CA LYS A 198 -2.60 15.88 4.28
C LYS A 198 -2.09 15.76 2.86
N ILE A 199 -2.66 14.83 2.09
CA ILE A 199 -2.40 14.78 0.64
C ILE A 199 -3.05 16.02 0.03
N ALA A 200 -2.29 16.78 -0.75
CA ALA A 200 -2.75 18.04 -1.31
C ALA A 200 -3.84 17.79 -2.36
N HIS A 201 -4.98 18.47 -2.21
CA HIS A 201 -6.02 18.51 -3.24
C HIS A 201 -5.64 19.52 -4.35
N CYS A 202 -6.24 19.41 -5.54
CA CYS A 202 -5.99 20.38 -6.63
C CYS A 202 -6.31 21.82 -6.21
N PHE A 203 -7.28 22.00 -5.31
CA PHE A 203 -7.62 23.29 -4.72
C PHE A 203 -6.49 23.86 -3.85
N ASP A 204 -5.83 23.03 -3.03
CA ASP A 204 -4.67 23.49 -2.22
C ASP A 204 -3.53 23.99 -3.11
N LEU A 205 -3.36 23.36 -4.28
CA LEU A 205 -2.34 23.72 -5.24
C LEU A 205 -2.69 25.03 -5.99
N PHE A 206 -3.96 25.22 -6.32
CA PHE A 206 -4.46 26.48 -6.87
C PHE A 206 -4.26 27.65 -5.87
N GLU A 207 -4.69 27.47 -4.61
CA GLU A 207 -4.54 28.50 -3.57
C GLU A 207 -3.07 28.87 -3.30
N SER A 208 -2.14 27.95 -3.53
CA SER A 208 -0.72 28.20 -3.32
C SER A 208 -0.12 29.25 -4.26
N GLY A 209 -0.77 29.52 -5.39
CA GLY A 209 -0.23 30.34 -6.49
C GLY A 209 1.01 29.74 -7.16
N ASP A 210 1.43 28.52 -6.77
CA ASP A 210 2.59 27.84 -7.32
C ASP A 210 2.25 26.93 -8.50
N TRP A 211 0.98 26.56 -8.65
CA TRP A 211 0.46 25.86 -9.83
C TRP A 211 0.39 26.84 -11.00
N SER A 212 1.05 26.51 -12.11
CA SER A 212 1.15 27.38 -13.28
C SER A 212 -0.22 27.75 -13.81
N SER A 213 -0.36 29.04 -14.17
CA SER A 213 -1.31 29.49 -15.20
C SER A 213 -1.14 28.68 -16.47
#